data_AF-A0A960J4V9-F1
#
_entry.id   AF-A0A960J4V9-F1
#
_cell.length_a   1.000
_cell.length_b   1.000
_cell.length_c   1.000
_cell.angle_alpha   90.00
_cell.angle_beta   90.00
_cell.angle_gamma   90.00
#
_symmetry.space_group_name_H-M   'P 1'
#
loop_
_entity.id
_entity.type
_entity.pdbx_description
1 polymer ?
#
loop_
_entity_poly.entity_id
_entity_poly.type
_entity_poly.pdbx_seq_one_letter_code
_entity_poly.pdbx_strand_id
1 'polypeptide(L)'
;RDYETSRFLFFATKLGQVKKTKFTEYDSSRRDGIIAINLRDDDELVRVIQTEGESDIFLVTRQGQTIRFTEDQVRPMGRSAAGVRGIKLREGDEVMSVDVAREGVALLTVTDSGFGKRTMLDKFPAKGRGTMGVKGMKITQRRGTVISALMVSLDDDIILISSAGTVIRMACREISAQGRDASGVKVMNVGADEVVAAVALVQEQDEPDDA
;
A
#
# COMPACT_ATOMS: atom_id res chain seq x y z
N ARG A 1 14.52 -23.41 6.60
CA ARG A 1 14.31 -21.95 6.72
C ARG A 1 15.62 -21.32 6.33
N ASP A 2 15.72 -20.86 5.10
CA ASP A 2 16.93 -20.20 4.64
C ASP A 2 16.79 -18.70 4.90
N TYR A 3 17.62 -18.18 5.81
CA TYR A 3 17.70 -16.77 6.17
C TYR A 3 18.84 -16.13 5.37
N GLU A 4 18.88 -16.38 4.06
CA GLU A 4 19.96 -15.92 3.20
C GLU A 4 19.88 -14.41 2.91
N THR A 5 21.05 -13.78 3.06
CA THR A 5 21.53 -12.44 2.66
C THR A 5 20.50 -11.32 2.38
N SER A 6 20.56 -10.28 3.23
CA SER A 6 20.13 -8.90 2.93
C SER A 6 18.63 -8.57 2.86
N ARG A 7 17.75 -9.38 3.47
CA ARG A 7 16.33 -9.03 3.56
C ARG A 7 15.97 -8.18 4.79
N PHE A 8 15.11 -7.19 4.58
CA PHE A 8 14.50 -6.38 5.62
C PHE A 8 12.99 -6.57 5.66
N LEU A 9 12.42 -6.36 6.84
CA LEU A 9 11.00 -6.07 7.00
C LEU A 9 10.83 -4.56 7.12
N PHE A 10 10.03 -4.00 6.22
CA PHE A 10 9.67 -2.60 6.21
C PHE A 10 8.22 -2.44 6.65
N PHE A 11 8.04 -1.66 7.71
CA PHE A 11 6.76 -1.42 8.37
C PHE A 11 6.29 -0.01 7.99
N ALA A 12 4.99 0.15 7.77
CA ALA A 12 4.36 1.46 7.70
C ALA A 12 3.14 1.52 8.63
N THR A 13 2.93 2.66 9.25
CA THR A 13 1.84 2.90 10.19
C THR A 13 0.86 3.95 9.65
N LYS A 14 -0.34 3.94 10.22
CA LYS A 14 -1.47 4.82 9.89
C LYS A 14 -1.09 6.29 9.98
N LEU A 15 -0.33 6.67 11.01
CA LEU A 15 0.14 8.04 11.23
C LEU A 15 1.44 8.38 10.48
N GLY A 16 1.81 7.56 9.49
CA GLY A 16 2.89 7.85 8.56
C GLY A 16 4.29 7.59 9.10
N GLN A 17 4.43 6.78 10.15
CA GLN A 17 5.73 6.27 10.57
C GLN A 17 6.13 5.08 9.71
N VAL A 18 7.42 4.94 9.46
CA VAL A 18 8.01 3.77 8.79
C VAL A 18 9.20 3.25 9.58
N LYS A 19 9.42 1.95 9.51
CA LYS A 19 10.53 1.31 10.20
C LYS A 19 11.11 0.19 9.35
N LYS A 20 12.43 0.08 9.34
CA LYS A 20 13.14 -1.01 8.69
C LYS A 20 13.84 -1.87 9.75
N THR A 21 13.62 -3.18 9.75
CA THR A 21 14.28 -4.11 10.67
C THR A 21 14.83 -5.29 9.88
N LYS A 22 16.04 -5.75 10.22
CA LYS A 22 16.63 -6.93 9.57
C LYS A 22 15.75 -8.15 9.81
N PHE A 23 15.55 -8.98 8.79
CA PHE A 23 14.68 -10.15 8.90
C PHE A 23 15.16 -11.14 9.99
N THR A 24 16.47 -11.26 10.19
CA THR A 24 17.09 -12.10 11.22
C THR A 24 16.73 -11.74 12.67
N GLU A 25 16.26 -10.52 12.93
CA GLU A 25 15.77 -10.11 14.26
C GLU A 25 14.51 -10.89 14.70
N TYR A 26 13.85 -11.56 13.75
CA TYR A 26 12.63 -12.34 13.96
C TYR A 26 12.90 -13.85 13.98
N ASP A 27 14.16 -14.29 13.94
CA ASP A 27 14.53 -15.69 14.15
C ASP A 27 14.41 -16.06 15.63
N SER A 28 13.21 -16.47 16.04
CA SER A 28 12.85 -16.77 17.42
C SER A 28 11.78 -17.86 17.46
N SER A 29 11.90 -18.79 18.41
CA SER A 29 10.97 -19.91 18.63
C SER A 29 9.85 -19.62 19.64
N ARG A 30 9.67 -18.34 20.04
CA ARG A 30 8.67 -17.94 21.05
C ARG A 30 7.23 -18.13 20.52
N ARG A 31 6.39 -18.78 21.32
CA ARG A 31 4.97 -19.02 21.02
C ARG A 31 4.07 -17.83 21.32
N ASP A 32 4.43 -16.99 22.29
CA ASP A 32 3.58 -15.89 22.80
C ASP A 32 3.65 -14.60 21.94
N GLY A 33 4.20 -14.69 20.73
CA GLY A 33 4.48 -13.55 19.88
C GLY A 33 5.73 -12.77 20.30
N ILE A 34 6.13 -11.83 19.45
CA ILE A 34 7.27 -10.93 19.68
C ILE A 34 6.89 -9.51 19.27
N ILE A 35 7.41 -8.52 20.00
CA ILE A 35 7.28 -7.11 19.61
C ILE A 35 7.91 -6.94 18.24
N ALA A 36 7.17 -6.37 17.29
CA ALA A 36 7.64 -6.10 15.94
C ALA A 36 7.77 -4.62 15.63
N ILE A 37 7.10 -3.74 16.38
CA ILE A 37 7.19 -2.28 16.32
C ILE A 37 6.58 -1.71 17.61
N ASN A 38 7.13 -0.62 18.13
CA ASN A 38 6.45 0.15 19.17
C ASN A 38 5.57 1.22 18.50
N LEU A 39 4.25 1.04 18.58
CA LEU A 39 3.30 2.02 18.09
C LEU A 39 3.16 3.18 19.08
N ARG A 40 2.92 4.38 18.54
CA ARG A 40 2.53 5.53 19.34
C ARG A 40 1.03 5.44 19.64
N ASP A 41 0.58 6.23 20.60
CA ASP A 41 -0.86 6.36 20.89
C ASP A 41 -1.62 6.74 19.61
N ASP A 42 -2.77 6.10 19.40
CA ASP A 42 -3.65 6.25 18.24
C ASP A 42 -3.02 5.88 16.87
N ASP A 43 -1.83 5.26 16.87
CA ASP A 43 -1.20 4.73 15.67
C ASP A 43 -1.48 3.24 15.50
N GLU A 44 -1.57 2.80 14.26
CA GLU A 44 -1.89 1.43 13.88
C GLU A 44 -0.92 0.95 12.82
N LEU A 45 -0.54 -0.33 12.87
CA LEU A 45 0.27 -0.93 11.81
C LEU A 45 -0.61 -1.13 10.57
N VAL A 46 -0.24 -0.50 9.45
CA VAL A 46 -0.96 -0.65 8.18
C VAL A 46 -0.52 -1.92 7.47
N ARG A 47 0.78 -2.08 7.24
CA ARG A 47 1.33 -3.25 6.55
C ARG A 47 2.83 -3.42 6.83
N VAL A 48 3.29 -4.66 6.67
CA VAL A 48 4.70 -5.04 6.64
C VAL A 48 4.99 -5.65 5.27
N ILE A 49 6.06 -5.18 4.63
CA ILE A 49 6.54 -5.67 3.33
C ILE A 49 7.99 -6.14 3.46
N GLN A 50 8.38 -7.11 2.64
CA GLN A 50 9.78 -7.53 2.54
C GLN A 50 10.51 -6.64 1.53
N THR A 51 11.74 -6.26 1.84
CA THR A 51 12.56 -5.37 1.00
C THR A 51 14.04 -5.79 1.04
N GLU A 52 14.85 -5.26 0.12
CA GLU A 52 16.23 -5.72 -0.12
C GLU A 52 17.33 -4.74 0.30
N GLY A 53 17.00 -3.55 0.78
CA GLY A 53 17.99 -2.54 1.18
C GLY A 53 17.99 -1.29 0.29
N GLU A 54 17.54 -1.43 -0.95
CA GLU A 54 17.60 -0.41 -2.01
C GLU A 54 16.26 -0.23 -2.74
N SER A 55 15.20 -0.88 -2.26
CA SER A 55 13.86 -0.80 -2.85
C SER A 55 13.25 0.60 -2.78
N ASP A 56 12.51 0.97 -3.83
CA ASP A 56 11.67 2.17 -3.83
C ASP A 56 10.35 1.90 -3.11
N ILE A 57 10.08 2.68 -2.07
CA ILE A 57 8.91 2.56 -1.21
C ILE A 57 7.86 3.57 -1.61
N PHE A 58 6.63 3.09 -1.76
CA PHE A 58 5.45 3.91 -1.97
C PHE A 58 4.59 3.91 -0.73
N LEU A 59 4.17 5.09 -0.27
CA LEU A 59 3.07 5.23 0.69
C LEU A 59 1.93 5.97 0.03
N VAL A 60 0.71 5.48 0.21
CA VAL A 60 -0.51 6.10 -0.30
C VAL A 60 -1.43 6.43 0.87
N THR A 61 -1.97 7.63 0.84
CA THR A 61 -2.82 8.18 1.90
C THR A 61 -4.29 8.16 1.51
N ARG A 62 -5.16 8.24 2.52
CA ARG A 62 -6.62 8.31 2.39
C ARG A 62 -7.08 9.46 1.50
N GLN A 63 -6.44 10.62 1.61
CA GLN A 63 -6.74 11.81 0.80
C GLN A 63 -6.03 11.81 -0.57
N GLY A 64 -5.39 10.70 -0.95
CA GLY A 64 -4.83 10.52 -2.30
C GLY A 64 -3.46 11.16 -2.53
N GLN A 65 -2.73 11.54 -1.48
CA GLN A 65 -1.29 11.80 -1.58
C GLN A 65 -0.50 10.49 -1.69
N THR A 66 0.56 10.52 -2.47
CA THR A 66 1.48 9.42 -2.68
C THR A 66 2.91 9.93 -2.59
N ILE A 67 3.74 9.30 -1.77
CA ILE A 67 5.19 9.55 -1.74
C ILE A 67 5.92 8.33 -2.26
N ARG A 68 6.99 8.58 -3.02
CA ARG A 68 7.99 7.58 -3.42
C ARG A 68 9.33 8.01 -2.83
N PHE A 69 10.01 7.12 -2.12
CA PHE A 69 11.38 7.34 -1.66
C PHE A 69 12.12 6.00 -1.56
N THR A 70 13.44 6.03 -1.72
CA THR A 70 14.32 4.87 -1.58
C THR A 70 14.43 4.44 -0.12
N GLU A 71 14.36 3.15 0.18
CA GLU A 71 14.36 2.65 1.56
C GLU A 71 15.67 2.88 2.32
N ASP A 72 16.77 3.21 1.63
CA ASP A 72 18.07 3.54 2.21
C ASP A 72 18.00 4.79 3.10
N GLN A 73 17.03 5.67 2.85
CA GLN A 73 16.66 6.81 3.69
C GLN A 73 16.07 6.41 5.06
N VAL A 74 15.85 5.11 5.29
CA VAL A 74 15.44 4.52 6.56
C VAL A 74 16.54 3.58 7.02
N ARG A 75 17.30 4.00 8.05
CA ARG A 75 18.29 3.12 8.68
C ARG A 75 17.62 1.87 9.27
N PRO A 76 18.30 0.71 9.30
CA PRO A 76 17.84 -0.44 10.06
C PRO A 76 17.73 -0.11 11.55
N MET A 77 16.71 -0.65 12.21
CA MET A 77 16.42 -0.47 13.64
C MET A 77 15.99 -1.79 14.26
N GLY A 78 16.18 -1.91 15.58
CA GLY A 78 15.69 -3.04 16.35
C GLY A 78 14.16 -3.12 16.39
N ARG A 79 13.66 -4.27 16.85
CA ARG A 79 12.23 -4.59 16.89
C ARG A 79 11.39 -3.57 17.67
N SER A 80 11.86 -3.14 18.84
CA SER A 80 11.15 -2.20 19.73
C SER A 80 11.24 -0.73 19.30
N ALA A 81 11.88 -0.40 18.18
CA ALA A 81 11.89 0.99 17.72
C ALA A 81 10.51 1.41 17.17
N ALA A 82 10.16 2.68 17.32
CA ALA A 82 8.94 3.28 16.75
C ALA A 82 9.11 3.75 15.29
N GLY A 83 10.31 3.62 14.72
CA GLY A 83 10.60 4.08 13.36
C GLY A 83 10.79 5.59 13.23
N VAL A 84 10.73 6.06 11.99
CA VAL A 84 10.93 7.45 11.55
C VAL A 84 9.80 7.86 10.63
N ARG A 85 9.55 9.17 10.47
CA ARG A 85 8.44 9.66 9.63
C ARG A 85 8.61 9.28 8.15
N GLY A 86 7.77 8.41 7.60
CA GLY A 86 7.75 8.06 6.17
C GLY A 86 7.15 9.14 5.29
N ILE A 87 6.01 9.69 5.71
CA ILE A 87 5.28 10.74 5.00
C ILE A 87 4.79 11.79 6.00
N LYS A 88 4.75 13.06 5.59
CA LYS A 88 4.03 14.08 6.34
C LYS A 88 2.57 14.06 5.91
N LEU A 89 1.67 13.85 6.85
CA LEU A 89 0.24 13.81 6.63
C LEU A 89 -0.37 15.21 6.76
N ARG A 90 -1.49 15.43 6.07
CA ARG A 90 -2.37 16.56 6.35
C ARG A 90 -3.22 16.25 7.58
N GLU A 91 -3.85 17.27 8.12
CA GLU A 91 -4.86 17.07 9.16
C GLU A 91 -5.98 16.15 8.65
N GLY A 92 -6.33 15.14 9.46
CA GLY A 92 -7.34 14.13 9.12
C GLY A 92 -6.95 13.20 7.96
N ASP A 93 -5.67 13.13 7.59
CA ASP A 93 -5.17 12.18 6.59
C ASP A 93 -4.43 11.04 7.28
N GLU A 94 -4.43 9.87 6.64
CA GLU A 94 -3.84 8.65 7.17
C GLU A 94 -3.24 7.82 6.04
N VAL A 95 -2.22 7.02 6.33
CA VAL A 95 -1.66 6.06 5.38
C VAL A 95 -2.60 4.87 5.25
N MET A 96 -2.98 4.56 4.02
CA MET A 96 -3.84 3.42 3.68
C MET A 96 -3.07 2.25 3.08
N SER A 97 -1.89 2.51 2.50
CA SER A 97 -1.09 1.47 1.88
C SER A 97 0.40 1.80 1.88
N VAL A 98 1.20 0.74 1.97
CA VAL A 98 2.62 0.73 1.63
C VAL A 98 2.90 -0.43 0.67
N ASP A 99 3.76 -0.17 -0.33
CA ASP A 99 4.24 -1.21 -1.23
C ASP A 99 5.62 -0.86 -1.83
N VAL A 100 6.23 -1.86 -2.47
CA VAL A 100 7.55 -1.76 -3.14
C VAL A 100 7.35 -1.62 -4.64
N ALA A 101 8.06 -0.68 -5.25
CA ALA A 101 8.15 -0.58 -6.71
C ALA A 101 8.81 -1.83 -7.31
N ARG A 102 8.23 -2.34 -8.39
CA ARG A 102 8.78 -3.45 -9.17
C ARG A 102 8.75 -3.07 -10.65
N GLU A 103 9.47 -3.80 -11.47
CA GLU A 103 9.34 -3.67 -12.92
C GLU A 103 7.98 -4.21 -13.38
N GLY A 104 7.44 -3.65 -14.48
CA GLY A 104 6.21 -4.14 -15.11
C GLY A 104 4.90 -3.85 -14.36
N VAL A 105 4.94 -3.27 -13.15
CA VAL A 105 3.74 -2.96 -12.37
C VAL A 105 3.31 -1.50 -12.45
N ALA A 106 2.04 -1.26 -12.16
CA ALA A 106 1.46 0.07 -11.96
C ALA A 106 0.86 0.17 -10.55
N LEU A 107 0.71 1.39 -10.05
CA LEU A 107 -0.03 1.65 -8.82
C LEU A 107 -1.53 1.65 -9.14
N LEU A 108 -2.25 0.62 -8.72
CA LEU A 108 -3.70 0.62 -8.65
C LEU A 108 -4.12 1.40 -7.40
N THR A 109 -5.08 2.30 -7.53
CA THR A 109 -5.72 2.98 -6.40
C THR A 109 -7.22 2.82 -6.51
N VAL A 110 -7.88 2.43 -5.42
CA VAL A 110 -9.32 2.22 -5.33
C VAL A 110 -9.89 3.07 -4.18
N THR A 111 -11.06 3.67 -4.40
CA THR A 111 -11.78 4.44 -3.40
C THR A 111 -12.94 3.65 -2.79
N ASP A 112 -13.34 4.06 -1.58
CA ASP A 112 -14.53 3.56 -0.88
C ASP A 112 -15.82 3.69 -1.72
N SER A 113 -15.89 4.66 -2.63
CA SER A 113 -17.06 4.91 -3.50
C SER A 113 -17.04 4.08 -4.79
N GLY A 114 -16.15 3.09 -4.91
CA GLY A 114 -16.10 2.17 -6.04
C GLY A 114 -15.39 2.72 -7.29
N PHE A 115 -14.50 3.69 -7.15
CA PHE A 115 -13.70 4.21 -8.25
C PHE A 115 -12.26 3.73 -8.19
N GLY A 116 -11.70 3.36 -9.34
CA GLY A 116 -10.34 2.85 -9.45
C GLY A 116 -9.60 3.35 -10.68
N LYS A 117 -8.27 3.37 -10.59
CA LYS A 117 -7.37 3.58 -11.74
C LYS A 117 -6.01 2.96 -11.49
N ARG A 118 -5.32 2.63 -12.58
CA ARG A 118 -3.90 2.30 -12.56
C ARG A 118 -3.08 3.51 -13.00
N THR A 119 -1.95 3.74 -12.35
CA THR A 119 -1.03 4.81 -12.71
C THR A 119 0.40 4.27 -12.75
N MET A 120 1.08 4.49 -13.88
CA MET A 120 2.47 4.08 -14.06
C MET A 120 3.39 4.75 -13.04
N LEU A 121 4.38 3.99 -12.54
CA LEU A 121 5.26 4.44 -11.46
C LEU A 121 6.17 5.61 -11.85
N ASP A 122 6.49 5.74 -13.14
CA ASP A 122 7.25 6.86 -13.71
C ASP A 122 6.57 8.23 -13.48
N LYS A 123 5.25 8.25 -13.25
CA LYS A 123 4.51 9.47 -12.94
C LYS A 123 4.77 9.97 -11.52
N PHE A 124 5.33 9.14 -10.65
CA PHE A 124 5.65 9.47 -9.26
C PHE A 124 7.15 9.75 -9.12
N PRO A 125 7.56 11.02 -9.10
CA PRO A 125 8.97 11.37 -8.89
C PRO A 125 9.41 10.96 -7.49
N ALA A 126 10.63 10.45 -7.36
CA ALA A 126 11.25 10.24 -6.06
C ALA A 126 11.32 11.56 -5.28
N LYS A 127 11.02 11.49 -3.99
CA LYS A 127 11.07 12.60 -3.03
C LYS A 127 11.90 12.19 -1.82
N GLY A 128 12.28 13.17 -1.01
CA GLY A 128 12.81 12.89 0.32
C GLY A 128 11.70 12.34 1.22
N ARG A 129 12.02 11.29 1.99
CA ARG A 129 11.15 10.73 3.03
C ARG A 129 10.70 11.84 4.00
N GLY A 130 9.45 11.76 4.46
CA GLY A 130 8.88 12.71 5.42
C GLY A 130 8.39 14.01 4.81
N THR A 131 8.40 14.12 3.47
CA THR A 131 7.67 15.16 2.74
C THR A 131 6.19 14.78 2.57
N MET A 132 5.38 15.67 1.98
CA MET A 132 3.96 15.42 1.72
C MET A 132 3.71 14.47 0.53
N GLY A 133 4.76 14.10 -0.23
CA GLY A 133 4.62 13.43 -1.51
C GLY A 133 3.99 14.33 -2.58
N VAL A 134 3.32 13.70 -3.55
CA VAL A 134 2.57 14.34 -4.63
C VAL A 134 1.17 13.77 -4.68
N LYS A 135 0.22 14.51 -5.28
CA LYS A 135 -1.11 13.95 -5.52
C LYS A 135 -0.99 12.72 -6.42
N GLY A 136 -1.53 11.59 -5.98
CA GLY A 136 -1.60 10.33 -6.73
C GLY A 136 -2.99 10.03 -7.29
N MET A 137 -4.04 10.55 -6.65
CA MET A 137 -5.42 10.50 -7.15
C MET A 137 -6.17 11.78 -6.76
N LYS A 138 -6.98 12.32 -7.68
CA LYS A 138 -7.84 13.45 -7.36
C LYS A 138 -9.08 12.98 -6.61
N ILE A 139 -9.11 13.27 -5.32
CA ILE A 139 -10.25 13.04 -4.44
C ILE A 139 -11.27 14.18 -4.54
N THR A 140 -12.55 13.82 -4.60
CA THR A 140 -13.71 14.73 -4.53
C THR A 140 -14.77 14.07 -3.67
N GLN A 141 -15.75 14.85 -3.18
CA GLN A 141 -16.83 14.30 -2.35
C GLN A 141 -17.55 13.10 -3.00
N ARG A 142 -17.81 13.16 -4.31
CA ARG A 142 -18.46 12.06 -5.06
C ARG A 142 -17.58 10.82 -5.23
N ARG A 143 -16.27 10.96 -5.08
CA ARG A 143 -15.30 9.86 -5.22
C ARG A 143 -14.89 9.26 -3.89
N GLY A 144 -15.33 9.88 -2.79
CA GLY A 144 -15.02 9.49 -1.42
C GLY A 144 -13.51 9.49 -1.16
N THR A 145 -12.98 8.48 -0.50
CA THR A 145 -11.56 8.43 -0.09
C THR A 145 -10.86 7.16 -0.54
N VAL A 146 -9.53 7.21 -0.65
CA VAL A 146 -8.74 6.01 -0.99
C VAL A 146 -8.92 4.97 0.11
N ILE A 147 -9.31 3.75 -0.24
CA ILE A 147 -9.43 2.62 0.68
C ILE A 147 -8.31 1.59 0.47
N SER A 148 -7.78 1.49 -0.75
CA SER A 148 -6.68 0.58 -1.07
C SER A 148 -5.81 1.13 -2.19
N ALA A 149 -4.52 0.79 -2.12
CA ALA A 149 -3.60 0.94 -3.23
C ALA A 149 -2.64 -0.25 -3.28
N LEU A 150 -2.42 -0.78 -4.47
CA LEU A 150 -1.71 -2.04 -4.70
C LEU A 150 -0.78 -1.88 -5.91
N MET A 151 0.41 -2.48 -5.85
CA MET A 151 1.22 -2.65 -7.05
C MET A 151 0.68 -3.84 -7.83
N VAL A 152 0.26 -3.61 -9.07
CA VAL A 152 -0.39 -4.63 -9.90
C VAL A 152 0.23 -4.70 -11.28
N SER A 153 0.36 -5.92 -11.80
CA SER A 153 0.64 -6.21 -13.20
C SER A 153 -0.64 -6.07 -14.05
N LEU A 154 -0.52 -6.30 -15.36
CA LEU A 154 -1.69 -6.40 -16.23
C LEU A 154 -2.40 -7.76 -16.12
N ASP A 155 -1.68 -8.78 -15.67
CA ASP A 155 -2.12 -10.16 -15.62
C ASP A 155 -2.71 -10.53 -14.25
N ASP A 156 -2.55 -9.66 -13.26
CA ASP A 156 -3.20 -9.79 -11.96
C ASP A 156 -4.70 -9.49 -12.03
N ASP A 157 -5.44 -10.08 -11.10
CA ASP A 157 -6.83 -9.77 -10.81
C ASP A 157 -6.98 -9.07 -9.46
N ILE A 158 -8.08 -8.35 -9.28
CA ILE A 158 -8.49 -7.86 -7.97
C ILE A 158 -9.86 -8.39 -7.58
N ILE A 159 -10.06 -8.57 -6.28
CA ILE A 159 -11.35 -8.84 -5.66
C ILE A 159 -11.78 -7.58 -4.91
N LEU A 160 -12.95 -7.06 -5.25
CA LEU A 160 -13.62 -5.93 -4.62
C LEU A 160 -14.78 -6.45 -3.77
N ILE A 161 -14.85 -6.03 -2.51
CA ILE A 161 -15.88 -6.47 -1.56
C ILE A 161 -16.60 -5.23 -1.03
N SER A 162 -17.93 -5.15 -1.17
CA SER A 162 -18.72 -4.08 -0.56
C SER A 162 -19.07 -4.37 0.89
N SER A 163 -19.45 -3.32 1.63
CA SER A 163 -20.03 -3.43 2.97
C SER A 163 -21.35 -4.21 3.01
N ALA A 164 -22.03 -4.37 1.86
CA ALA A 164 -23.23 -5.20 1.72
C ALA A 164 -22.93 -6.68 1.39
N GLY A 165 -21.64 -7.05 1.26
CA GLY A 165 -21.22 -8.42 0.97
C GLY A 165 -21.19 -8.77 -0.53
N THR A 166 -21.38 -7.80 -1.42
CA THR A 166 -21.20 -8.01 -2.87
C THR A 166 -19.72 -8.20 -3.16
N VAL A 167 -19.37 -9.27 -3.86
CA VAL A 167 -17.99 -9.58 -4.26
C VAL A 167 -17.87 -9.56 -5.77
N ILE A 168 -16.86 -8.87 -6.30
CA ILE A 168 -16.58 -8.80 -7.75
C ILE A 168 -15.10 -9.09 -7.97
N ARG A 169 -14.78 -10.01 -8.88
CA ARG A 169 -13.44 -10.23 -9.41
C ARG A 169 -13.29 -9.48 -10.74
N MET A 170 -12.20 -8.76 -10.94
CA MET A 170 -11.94 -7.96 -12.14
C MET A 170 -10.47 -8.02 -12.50
N ALA A 171 -10.18 -8.20 -13.80
CA ALA A 171 -8.80 -8.19 -14.27
C ALA A 171 -8.21 -6.78 -14.25
N CYS A 172 -6.97 -6.65 -13.77
CA CYS A 172 -6.31 -5.35 -13.66
C CYS A 172 -6.21 -4.66 -15.02
N ARG A 173 -6.03 -5.41 -16.11
CA ARG A 173 -6.02 -4.87 -17.48
C ARG A 173 -7.30 -4.13 -17.88
N GLU A 174 -8.45 -4.48 -17.31
CA GLU A 174 -9.74 -3.81 -17.58
C GLU A 174 -9.86 -2.46 -16.86
N ILE A 175 -9.08 -2.25 -15.79
CA ILE A 175 -9.06 -0.99 -15.06
C ILE A 175 -8.26 0.05 -15.85
N SER A 176 -8.86 1.23 -16.04
CA SER A 176 -8.28 2.31 -16.84
C SER A 176 -6.91 2.77 -16.31
N ALA A 177 -5.93 2.85 -17.22
CA ALA A 177 -4.64 3.49 -16.97
C ALA A 177 -4.77 5.01 -17.14
N GLN A 178 -4.49 5.76 -16.07
CA GLN A 178 -4.69 7.21 -16.04
C GLN A 178 -3.57 7.91 -15.28
N GLY A 179 -3.41 9.21 -15.55
CA GLY A 179 -2.47 10.07 -14.84
C GLY A 179 -2.81 10.28 -13.35
N ARG A 180 -1.90 10.93 -12.63
CA ARG A 180 -2.04 11.21 -11.19
C ARG A 180 -3.22 12.11 -10.83
N ASP A 181 -3.51 13.13 -11.65
CA ASP A 181 -4.61 14.07 -11.39
C ASP A 181 -6.00 13.55 -11.78
N ALA A 182 -6.09 12.33 -12.29
CA ALA A 182 -7.37 11.68 -12.59
C ALA A 182 -8.06 11.16 -11.31
N SER A 183 -9.38 11.04 -11.35
CA SER A 183 -10.21 10.50 -10.26
C SER A 183 -10.66 9.06 -10.49
N GLY A 184 -10.15 8.40 -11.53
CA GLY A 184 -10.49 7.02 -11.86
C GLY A 184 -11.82 6.83 -12.56
N VAL A 185 -12.03 5.60 -12.98
CA VAL A 185 -13.29 5.09 -13.55
C VAL A 185 -14.01 4.26 -12.51
N LYS A 186 -15.29 4.02 -12.71
CA LYS A 186 -16.05 3.17 -11.80
C LYS A 186 -15.62 1.71 -12.01
N VAL A 187 -15.20 1.04 -10.93
CA VAL A 187 -14.82 -0.38 -10.91
C VAL A 187 -15.82 -1.23 -10.12
N MET A 188 -16.58 -0.60 -9.22
CA MET A 188 -17.67 -1.23 -8.49
C MET A 188 -18.85 -0.25 -8.38
N ASN A 189 -20.07 -0.76 -8.58
CA ASN A 189 -21.28 -0.04 -8.17
C ASN A 189 -21.50 -0.33 -6.68
N VAL A 190 -21.52 0.72 -5.86
CA VAL A 190 -21.94 0.66 -4.46
C VAL A 190 -23.26 1.40 -4.32
N GLY A 191 -24.17 0.90 -3.46
CA GLY A 191 -25.40 1.57 -3.09
C GLY A 191 -25.17 2.92 -2.40
N ALA A 192 -26.24 3.69 -2.16
CA ALA A 192 -26.15 5.05 -1.59
C ALA A 192 -25.47 5.08 -0.21
N ASP A 193 -25.68 4.04 0.60
CA ASP A 193 -25.14 3.88 1.95
C ASP A 193 -24.12 2.72 2.04
N GLU A 194 -23.58 2.30 0.90
CA GLU A 194 -22.60 1.23 0.82
C GLU A 194 -21.23 1.77 0.39
N VAL A 195 -20.19 1.05 0.79
CA VAL A 195 -18.81 1.36 0.39
C VAL A 195 -18.11 0.10 -0.06
N VAL A 196 -17.03 0.24 -0.82
CA VAL A 196 -16.00 -0.78 -0.94
C VAL A 196 -15.34 -0.93 0.43
N ALA A 197 -15.54 -2.09 1.05
CA ALA A 197 -15.01 -2.41 2.37
C ALA A 197 -13.62 -3.04 2.30
N ALA A 198 -13.31 -3.79 1.23
CA ALA A 198 -12.00 -4.40 1.05
C ALA A 198 -11.64 -4.56 -0.43
N VAL A 199 -10.33 -4.58 -0.68
CA VAL A 199 -9.74 -4.89 -1.99
C VAL A 199 -8.61 -5.88 -1.77
N ALA A 200 -8.65 -7.02 -2.44
CA ALA A 200 -7.59 -8.03 -2.41
C ALA A 200 -6.97 -8.19 -3.81
N LEU A 201 -5.67 -8.43 -3.85
CA LEU A 201 -4.93 -8.78 -5.05
C LEU A 201 -4.93 -10.30 -5.21
N VAL A 202 -5.15 -10.78 -6.43
CA VAL A 202 -4.94 -12.16 -6.84
C VAL A 202 -3.85 -12.12 -7.90
N GLN A 203 -2.65 -12.58 -7.56
CA GLN A 203 -1.54 -12.60 -8.52
C GLN A 203 -1.71 -13.80 -9.44
N GLU A 204 -1.30 -13.70 -10.71
CA GLU A 204 -1.39 -14.82 -11.66
C GLU A 204 -0.68 -16.08 -11.14
N GLN A 205 0.42 -15.91 -10.40
CA GLN A 205 1.16 -17.03 -9.78
C GLN A 205 0.40 -17.73 -8.64
N ASP A 206 -0.68 -17.14 -8.13
CA ASP A 206 -1.51 -17.71 -7.07
C ASP A 206 -2.68 -18.55 -7.61
N GLU A 207 -2.88 -18.62 -8.93
CA GLU A 207 -3.85 -19.55 -9.50
C GLU A 207 -3.30 -20.99 -9.41
N PRO A 208 -4.01 -21.93 -8.77
CA PRO A 208 -3.65 -23.34 -8.88
C PRO A 208 -3.71 -23.73 -10.35
N ASP A 209 -2.66 -24.38 -10.86
CA ASP A 209 -2.68 -25.05 -12.16
C ASP A 209 -3.86 -26.04 -12.16
N ASP A 210 -5.00 -25.64 -12.70
CA ASP A 210 -6.08 -26.56 -13.08
C ASP A 210 -5.67 -27.21 -14.42
N ALA A 211 -4.69 -28.13 -14.39
CA ALA A 211 -4.49 -29.24 -15.35
C ALA A 211 -3.30 -30.15 -14.98
#